data_AF-A0A1H0XNY0-F1
#
_entry.id   AF-A0A1H0XNY0-F1
#
_cell.length_a   1.000
_cell.length_b   1.000
_cell.length_c   1.000
_cell.angle_alpha   90.00
_cell.angle_beta   90.00
_cell.angle_gamma   90.00
#
_symmetry.space_group_name_H-M   'P 1'
#
loop_
_entity.id
_entity.type
_entity.pdbx_description
1 polymer ?
#
loop_
_entity_poly.entity_id
_entity_poly.type
_entity_poly.pdbx_seq_one_letter_code
_entity_poly.pdbx_strand_id
1 'polypeptide(L)'
;MPFIAVDDDGQPLLPVNVDDDETALCPQCDEEMKVREGERIARHFYHPPESTCAGESSIHLAMKSIALQKLTTEYDDSTVRVEFRAEDTPRRADVFVEFSEPQHPLGAGIAVEVQYRNDAKDITETTADYLTGGYSVIWLFEENYEGEHPDYDDVELPQAIPAWPFGVPHGPSLDETGTKADYLNITETDLAPYLSLDSAGQLSVTEFGTTQPDKSTSPTNPSWSLKQTIHLNLSPSSPGVKELYRSWVYGLIREKENARRESVESRKQEVESAGRSCYLSKRFWRGEGDTFEIGLDAHSHRPSRFWVKKYSGGFRPEIETYTKKPIGEQLTEFVIQACYELESAQKLAPQNGERTAVWTGSIDKVWVGIYRTHSDTVQACFGRDTNSIVVDLGPVHFDKLVELCAEIRLWYGKSA
;
A
#
# COMPACT_ATOMS: atom_id res chain seq x y z
N MET A 1 24.03 35.59 -8.05
CA MET A 1 24.98 36.04 -7.01
C MET A 1 25.26 34.82 -6.15
N PRO A 2 26.32 34.07 -6.47
CA PRO A 2 26.61 32.80 -5.82
C PRO A 2 27.01 33.01 -4.37
N PHE A 3 26.24 32.41 -3.46
CA PHE A 3 26.52 32.40 -2.03
C PHE A 3 27.24 31.12 -1.61
N ILE A 4 27.67 30.29 -2.55
CA ILE A 4 28.30 28.99 -2.29
C ILE A 4 29.40 28.79 -3.34
N ALA A 5 30.58 28.41 -2.87
CA ALA A 5 31.69 27.94 -3.66
C ALA A 5 32.17 26.61 -3.07
N VAL A 6 33.14 25.94 -3.68
CA VAL A 6 33.78 24.75 -3.12
C VAL A 6 35.29 24.97 -2.97
N ASP A 7 35.92 24.32 -2.01
CA ASP A 7 37.39 24.25 -1.93
C ASP A 7 37.96 23.24 -2.94
N ASP A 8 39.28 23.10 -2.96
CA ASP A 8 40.00 22.15 -3.83
C ASP A 8 39.61 20.68 -3.59
N ASP A 9 39.07 20.36 -2.40
CA ASP A 9 38.59 19.03 -2.00
C ASP A 9 37.07 18.86 -2.25
N GLY A 10 36.42 19.87 -2.83
CA GLY A 10 34.99 19.87 -3.14
C GLY A 10 34.07 20.15 -1.94
N GLN A 11 34.61 20.62 -0.81
CA GLN A 11 33.81 20.98 0.38
C GLN A 11 33.14 22.34 0.20
N PRO A 12 31.89 22.51 0.65
CA PRO A 12 31.17 23.76 0.50
C PRO A 12 31.79 24.87 1.35
N LEU A 13 32.14 25.96 0.68
CA LEU A 13 32.59 27.19 1.27
C LEU A 13 31.43 28.19 1.35
N LEU A 14 31.23 28.75 2.55
CA LEU A 14 30.34 29.88 2.76
C LEU A 14 31.14 31.19 2.66
N PRO A 15 30.60 32.27 2.10
CA PRO A 15 31.33 33.52 1.92
C PRO A 15 31.85 34.11 3.24
N VAL A 16 31.17 33.83 4.35
CA VAL A 16 31.57 34.27 5.70
C VAL A 16 32.79 33.52 6.25
N ASN A 17 33.06 32.32 5.74
CA ASN A 17 34.15 31.44 6.18
C ASN A 17 35.37 31.48 5.26
N VAL A 18 35.34 32.33 4.21
CA VAL A 18 36.41 32.45 3.22
C VAL A 18 37.06 33.82 3.32
N ASP A 19 38.38 33.84 3.52
CA ASP A 19 39.17 35.06 3.52
C ASP A 19 39.24 35.66 2.09
N ASP A 20 39.46 36.97 1.97
CA ASP A 20 39.42 37.69 0.67
C ASP A 20 40.42 37.15 -0.37
N ASP A 21 41.48 36.47 0.08
CA ASP A 21 42.57 35.92 -0.72
C ASP A 21 42.50 34.39 -0.90
N GLU A 22 41.48 33.73 -0.35
CA GLU A 22 41.35 32.27 -0.38
C GLU A 22 40.66 31.79 -1.67
N THR A 23 41.18 30.69 -2.23
CA THR A 23 40.73 30.16 -3.53
C THR A 23 39.42 29.40 -3.35
N ALA A 24 38.38 29.89 -4.02
CA ALA A 24 37.06 29.28 -4.00
C ALA A 24 36.66 28.93 -5.44
N LEU A 25 36.21 27.70 -5.69
CA LEU A 25 35.88 27.21 -7.02
C LEU A 25 34.36 27.20 -7.25
N CYS A 26 33.95 27.45 -8.48
CA CYS A 26 32.55 27.33 -8.87
C CYS A 26 32.18 25.85 -9.06
N PRO A 27 31.16 25.32 -8.35
CA PRO A 27 30.74 23.93 -8.49
C PRO A 27 30.11 23.59 -9.86
N GLN A 28 29.84 24.59 -10.71
CA GLN A 28 29.28 24.39 -12.05
C GLN A 28 30.33 24.32 -13.17
N CYS A 29 31.44 25.06 -13.05
CA CYS A 29 32.42 25.19 -14.12
C CYS A 29 33.87 24.99 -13.66
N ASP A 30 34.10 24.72 -12.37
CA ASP A 30 35.42 24.57 -11.75
C ASP A 30 36.35 25.79 -11.93
N GLU A 31 35.79 26.96 -12.27
CA GLU A 31 36.52 28.22 -12.40
C GLU A 31 36.65 28.93 -11.04
N GLU A 32 37.73 29.68 -10.87
CA GLU A 32 38.01 30.45 -9.66
C GLU A 32 36.99 31.58 -9.46
N MET A 33 36.52 31.70 -8.22
CA MET A 33 35.58 32.69 -7.74
C MET A 33 36.23 33.54 -6.66
N LYS A 34 35.77 34.79 -6.53
CA LYS A 34 36.24 35.73 -5.50
C LYS A 34 35.13 36.09 -4.55
N VAL A 35 35.47 36.46 -3.32
CA VAL A 35 34.51 36.97 -2.33
C VAL A 35 34.40 38.49 -2.47
N ARG A 36 33.19 39.03 -2.29
CA ARG A 36 32.96 40.49 -2.17
C ARG A 36 31.88 40.79 -1.12
N GLU A 37 32.00 41.94 -0.48
CA GLU A 37 31.02 42.50 0.46
C GLU A 37 30.78 44.00 0.19
N GLY A 38 29.66 44.55 0.67
CA GLY A 38 29.37 45.98 0.54
C GLY A 38 28.29 46.47 1.50
N GLU A 39 28.15 47.80 1.65
CA GLU A 39 27.27 48.46 2.64
C GLU A 39 25.79 48.05 2.55
N ARG A 40 25.34 47.55 1.39
CA ARG A 40 23.97 47.04 1.14
C ARG A 40 23.97 45.65 0.50
N ILE A 41 25.09 44.95 0.51
CA ILE A 41 25.25 43.68 -0.21
C ILE A 41 25.95 42.68 0.71
N ALA A 42 25.25 41.61 1.06
CA ALA A 42 25.78 40.52 1.86
C ALA A 42 27.04 39.92 1.22
N ARG A 43 27.96 39.42 2.05
CA ARG A 43 29.21 38.78 1.60
C ARG A 43 28.86 37.59 0.70
N HIS A 44 29.39 37.55 -0.52
CA HIS A 44 29.06 36.52 -1.51
C HIS A 44 30.19 36.32 -2.51
N PHE A 45 30.17 35.18 -3.19
CA PHE A 45 31.10 34.88 -4.26
C PHE A 45 30.68 35.54 -5.59
N TYR A 46 31.65 35.77 -6.47
CA TYR A 46 31.41 36.22 -7.84
C TYR A 46 32.50 35.70 -8.78
N HIS A 47 32.13 35.47 -10.03
CA HIS A 47 33.10 35.19 -11.09
C HIS A 47 33.78 36.48 -11.53
N PRO A 48 35.11 36.48 -11.74
CA PRO A 48 35.79 37.57 -12.42
C PRO A 48 35.15 37.82 -13.80
N PRO A 49 35.20 39.06 -14.33
CA PRO A 49 34.50 39.46 -15.56
C PRO A 49 34.85 38.65 -16.83
N GLU A 50 35.89 37.83 -16.77
CA GLU A 50 36.39 37.01 -17.87
C GLU A 50 35.71 35.62 -17.95
N SER A 51 34.90 35.25 -16.95
CA SER A 51 34.15 33.99 -16.94
C SER A 51 32.90 34.05 -17.84
N THR A 52 32.66 33.01 -18.62
CA THR A 52 31.46 32.83 -19.45
C THR A 52 30.40 31.94 -18.80
N CYS A 53 30.56 31.61 -17.51
CA CYS A 53 29.61 30.78 -16.79
C CYS A 53 28.27 31.51 -16.64
N ALA A 54 27.20 30.95 -17.23
CA ALA A 54 25.84 31.50 -17.14
C ALA A 54 25.31 31.51 -15.69
N GLY A 55 25.87 30.65 -14.84
CA GLY A 55 25.62 30.59 -13.41
C GLY A 55 24.18 30.28 -13.02
N GLU A 56 24.02 29.84 -11.78
CA GLU A 56 22.71 29.70 -11.17
C GLU A 56 22.11 31.07 -10.81
N SER A 57 20.77 31.20 -10.83
CA SER A 57 20.08 32.46 -10.49
C SER A 57 20.46 32.93 -9.08
N SER A 58 20.64 34.24 -8.88
CA SER A 58 20.86 34.81 -7.54
C SER A 58 19.78 34.43 -6.53
N ILE A 59 18.54 34.27 -6.99
CA ILE A 59 17.43 33.90 -6.12
C ILE A 59 17.51 32.43 -5.74
N HIS A 60 17.81 31.54 -6.69
CA HIS A 60 17.98 30.11 -6.42
C HIS A 60 19.13 29.85 -5.41
N LEU A 61 20.23 30.59 -5.53
CA LEU A 61 21.35 30.52 -4.61
C LEU A 61 21.00 31.06 -3.21
N ALA A 62 20.19 32.12 -3.12
CA ALA A 62 19.69 32.63 -1.84
C ALA A 62 18.76 31.60 -1.17
N MET A 63 17.87 30.97 -1.94
CA MET A 63 16.98 29.90 -1.47
C MET A 63 17.77 28.71 -0.88
N LYS A 64 18.82 28.26 -1.58
CA LYS A 64 19.74 27.21 -1.08
C LYS A 64 20.42 27.61 0.22
N SER A 65 20.96 28.84 0.29
CA SER A 65 21.67 29.33 1.47
C SER A 65 20.76 29.38 2.69
N ILE A 66 19.51 29.83 2.53
CA ILE A 66 18.54 29.87 3.63
C ILE A 66 18.18 28.45 4.07
N ALA A 67 17.93 27.54 3.12
CA ALA A 67 17.63 26.15 3.41
C ALA A 67 18.76 25.46 4.18
N LEU A 68 20.00 25.63 3.73
CA LEU A 68 21.20 25.12 4.40
C LEU A 68 21.27 25.59 5.86
N GLN A 69 21.11 26.90 6.11
CA GLN A 69 21.21 27.46 7.45
C GLN A 69 20.08 26.97 8.37
N LYS A 70 18.83 26.90 7.88
CA LYS A 70 17.70 26.40 8.66
C LYS A 70 17.85 24.93 9.01
N LEU A 71 18.24 24.09 8.04
CA LEU A 71 18.48 22.67 8.29
C LEU A 71 19.66 22.42 9.23
N THR A 72 20.72 23.22 9.14
CA THR A 72 21.84 23.14 10.09
C THR A 72 21.40 23.49 11.51
N THR A 73 20.42 24.39 11.65
CA THR A 73 19.86 24.77 12.96
C THR A 73 18.87 23.73 13.48
N GLU A 74 18.04 23.16 12.60
CA GLU A 74 16.99 22.20 12.95
C GLU A 74 17.55 20.81 13.23
N TYR A 75 18.61 20.42 12.53
CA TYR A 75 19.27 19.11 12.64
C TYR A 75 20.74 19.31 13.04
N ASP A 76 20.97 19.86 14.23
CA ASP A 76 22.31 20.19 14.76
C ASP A 76 23.25 18.98 14.93
N ASP A 77 22.68 17.80 15.13
CA ASP A 77 23.41 16.52 15.22
C ASP A 77 23.65 15.83 13.84
N SER A 78 23.35 16.52 12.73
CA SER A 78 23.45 15.97 11.36
C SER A 78 24.54 16.64 10.51
N THR A 79 24.94 15.99 9.42
CA THR A 79 25.85 16.59 8.44
C THR A 79 25.05 17.19 7.29
N VAL A 80 25.05 18.52 7.15
CA VAL A 80 24.36 19.21 6.05
C VAL A 80 25.37 19.60 4.96
N ARG A 81 25.11 19.18 3.72
CA ARG A 81 25.93 19.43 2.52
C ARG A 81 25.11 20.12 1.43
N VAL A 82 25.78 20.71 0.45
CA VAL A 82 25.18 21.38 -0.71
C VAL A 82 25.66 20.69 -1.97
N GLU A 83 24.83 20.60 -3.01
CA GLU A 83 25.16 19.92 -4.27
C GLU A 83 25.69 18.50 -4.03
N PHE A 84 25.07 17.78 -3.10
CA PHE A 84 25.56 16.48 -2.67
C PHE A 84 24.79 15.34 -3.34
N ARG A 85 25.53 14.37 -3.84
CA ARG A 85 24.98 13.11 -4.35
C ARG A 85 25.35 12.00 -3.39
N ALA A 86 24.35 11.47 -2.68
CA ALA A 86 24.54 10.30 -1.84
C ALA A 86 24.75 9.04 -2.69
N GLU A 87 25.46 8.04 -2.15
CA GLU A 87 25.84 6.83 -2.88
C GLU A 87 24.61 6.05 -3.39
N ASP A 88 23.54 6.03 -2.59
CA ASP A 88 22.32 5.26 -2.85
C ASP A 88 21.31 5.99 -3.76
N THR A 89 21.67 7.14 -4.33
CA THR A 89 20.82 7.86 -5.29
C THR A 89 21.59 8.34 -6.51
N PRO A 90 21.02 8.26 -7.72
CA PRO A 90 21.64 8.82 -8.91
C PRO A 90 21.61 10.35 -8.95
N ARG A 91 20.89 11.00 -8.03
CA ARG A 91 20.60 12.44 -8.05
C ARG A 91 21.50 13.23 -7.11
N ARG A 92 21.83 14.46 -7.53
CA ARG A 92 22.57 15.43 -6.73
C ARG A 92 21.56 16.44 -6.19
N ALA A 93 21.42 16.49 -4.86
CA ALA A 93 20.48 17.39 -4.19
C ALA A 93 21.10 18.78 -4.04
N ASP A 94 20.26 19.81 -4.12
CA ASP A 94 20.68 21.18 -3.90
C ASP A 94 21.20 21.40 -2.48
N VAL A 95 20.48 20.87 -1.48
CA VAL A 95 20.96 20.75 -0.09
C VAL A 95 20.64 19.34 0.40
N PHE A 96 21.50 18.75 1.21
CA PHE A 96 21.34 17.38 1.70
C PHE A 96 21.67 17.29 3.18
N VAL A 97 20.76 16.75 3.97
CA VAL A 97 20.95 16.43 5.39
C VAL A 97 21.26 14.94 5.49
N GLU A 98 22.41 14.59 6.05
CA GLU A 98 22.83 13.21 6.29
C GLU A 98 22.77 12.91 7.79
N PHE A 99 21.97 11.91 8.18
CA PHE A 99 21.90 11.45 9.56
C PHE A 99 22.94 10.37 9.84
N SER A 100 23.50 10.36 11.04
CA SER A 100 24.44 9.31 11.48
C SER A 100 23.78 7.93 11.58
N GLU A 101 22.50 7.90 11.94
CA GLU A 101 21.64 6.73 11.89
C GLU A 101 20.27 7.11 11.29
N PRO A 102 19.60 6.21 10.54
CA PRO A 102 18.28 6.49 9.97
C PRO A 102 17.24 6.88 11.02
N GLN A 103 16.54 7.99 10.80
CA GLN A 103 15.54 8.54 11.74
C GLN A 103 14.13 8.32 11.23
N HIS A 104 13.20 7.86 12.06
CA HIS A 104 11.80 7.74 11.65
C HIS A 104 11.07 9.09 11.75
N PRO A 105 10.33 9.55 10.71
CA PRO A 105 10.03 8.89 9.43
C PRO A 105 10.99 9.28 8.29
N LEU A 106 12.04 10.05 8.59
CA LEU A 106 12.86 10.76 7.61
C LEU A 106 13.90 9.89 6.87
N GLY A 107 14.13 8.66 7.29
CA GLY A 107 15.10 7.76 6.67
C GLY A 107 16.54 8.13 6.98
N ALA A 108 17.47 7.87 6.05
CA ALA A 108 18.90 8.11 6.23
C ALA A 108 19.29 9.60 6.11
N GLY A 109 18.36 10.45 5.68
CA GLY A 109 18.63 11.86 5.42
C GLY A 109 17.49 12.57 4.69
N ILE A 110 17.69 13.85 4.40
CA ILE A 110 16.73 14.70 3.71
C ILE A 110 17.43 15.34 2.50
N ALA A 111 16.95 15.04 1.29
CA ALA A 111 17.30 15.78 0.09
C ALA A 111 16.38 16.99 -0.05
N VAL A 112 16.96 18.16 -0.29
CA VAL A 112 16.22 19.39 -0.59
C VAL A 112 16.50 19.79 -2.02
N GLU A 113 15.43 20.08 -2.74
CA GLU A 113 15.46 20.50 -4.13
C GLU A 113 14.78 21.87 -4.26
N VAL A 114 15.50 22.83 -4.80
CA VAL A 114 15.05 24.19 -5.03
C VAL A 114 14.55 24.30 -6.46
N GLN A 115 13.31 24.75 -6.61
CA GLN A 115 12.65 24.89 -7.89
C GLN A 115 12.40 26.38 -8.18
N TYR A 116 13.33 27.00 -8.91
CA TYR A 116 13.18 28.39 -9.35
C TYR A 116 12.99 28.49 -10.86
N ARG A 117 11.77 28.86 -11.30
CA ARG A 117 11.39 29.14 -12.71
C ARG A 117 11.70 28.07 -13.75
N ASN A 118 11.94 26.83 -13.33
CA ASN A 118 12.30 25.74 -14.23
C ASN A 118 11.16 24.72 -14.39
N ASP A 119 10.18 24.95 -15.24
CA ASP A 119 9.03 24.02 -15.34
C ASP A 119 9.37 22.64 -15.97
N ALA A 120 10.63 22.39 -16.33
CA ALA A 120 11.07 21.19 -17.04
C ALA A 120 11.55 20.05 -16.13
N LYS A 121 11.67 20.25 -14.81
CA LYS A 121 12.14 19.19 -13.89
C LYS A 121 11.01 18.20 -13.60
N ASP A 122 11.28 16.91 -13.79
CA ASP A 122 10.35 15.87 -13.37
C ASP A 122 10.44 15.68 -11.85
N ILE A 123 9.60 16.46 -11.15
CA ILE A 123 9.44 16.44 -9.70
C ILE A 123 9.08 15.02 -9.22
N THR A 124 8.27 14.29 -10.01
CA THR A 124 7.77 12.96 -9.62
C THR A 124 8.89 11.93 -9.67
N GLU A 125 9.63 11.86 -10.79
CA GLU A 125 10.75 10.94 -10.96
C GLU A 125 11.88 11.25 -9.95
N THR A 126 12.19 12.55 -9.76
CA THR A 126 13.24 12.98 -8.83
C THR A 126 12.88 12.64 -7.39
N THR A 127 11.62 12.83 -6.99
CA THR A 127 11.14 12.43 -5.66
C THR A 127 11.24 10.91 -5.48
N ALA A 128 10.84 10.13 -6.48
CA ALA A 128 10.91 8.67 -6.43
C ALA A 128 12.35 8.15 -6.30
N ASP A 129 13.31 8.78 -6.98
CA ASP A 129 14.73 8.40 -6.91
C ASP A 129 15.29 8.58 -5.47
N TYR A 130 15.01 9.71 -4.82
CA TYR A 130 15.45 9.94 -3.44
C TYR A 130 14.77 9.01 -2.44
N LEU A 131 13.46 8.82 -2.57
CA LEU A 131 12.72 7.91 -1.71
C LEU A 131 13.25 6.48 -1.86
N THR A 132 13.51 6.01 -3.08
CA THR A 132 14.09 4.68 -3.33
C THR A 132 15.46 4.50 -2.66
N GLY A 133 16.25 5.57 -2.59
CA GLY A 133 17.52 5.63 -1.86
C GLY A 133 17.38 5.73 -0.34
N GLY A 134 16.16 5.76 0.21
CA GLY A 134 15.90 5.86 1.64
C GLY A 134 16.01 7.27 2.22
N TYR A 135 15.88 8.31 1.38
CA TYR A 135 15.98 9.72 1.77
C TYR A 135 14.64 10.43 1.63
N SER A 136 14.33 11.30 2.60
CA SER A 136 13.17 12.19 2.51
C SER A 136 13.42 13.32 1.53
N VAL A 137 12.36 13.97 1.05
CA VAL A 137 12.47 15.05 0.07
C VAL A 137 11.73 16.30 0.52
N ILE A 138 12.41 17.45 0.50
CA ILE A 138 11.79 18.78 0.64
C ILE A 138 11.90 19.49 -0.71
N TRP A 139 10.77 19.97 -1.22
CA TRP A 139 10.74 20.84 -2.39
C TRP A 139 10.53 22.29 -1.97
N LEU A 140 11.40 23.18 -2.41
CA LEU A 140 11.33 24.62 -2.15
C LEU A 140 11.02 25.35 -3.45
N PHE A 141 9.84 25.96 -3.55
CA PHE A 141 9.38 26.72 -4.71
C PHE A 141 9.49 28.23 -4.47
N GLU A 142 9.36 29.05 -5.51
CA GLU A 142 9.36 30.53 -5.40
C GLU A 142 8.28 31.02 -4.42
N GLU A 143 7.15 30.30 -4.30
CA GLU A 143 6.06 30.61 -3.37
C GLU A 143 6.41 30.38 -1.89
N ASN A 144 7.49 29.63 -1.59
CA ASN A 144 7.98 29.47 -0.22
C ASN A 144 8.77 30.69 0.29
N TYR A 145 8.86 31.74 -0.52
CA TYR A 145 9.66 32.94 -0.27
C TYR A 145 8.79 34.18 -0.55
N GLU A 146 8.58 35.05 0.45
CA GLU A 146 7.83 36.29 0.24
C GLU A 146 8.70 37.36 -0.46
N GLY A 147 8.32 37.74 -1.69
CA GLY A 147 8.88 38.90 -2.41
C GLY A 147 10.12 38.63 -3.28
N GLU A 148 10.62 39.67 -3.96
CA GLU A 148 11.81 39.59 -4.85
C GLU A 148 13.14 39.43 -4.08
N HIS A 149 13.10 39.53 -2.74
CA HIS A 149 14.24 39.45 -1.83
C HIS A 149 13.82 38.65 -0.59
N PRO A 150 14.01 37.33 -0.57
CA PRO A 150 13.65 36.53 0.58
C PRO A 150 14.43 36.95 1.83
N ASP A 151 13.73 37.41 2.86
CA ASP A 151 14.32 37.57 4.19
C ASP A 151 14.33 36.23 4.91
N TYR A 152 15.33 36.01 5.77
CA TYR A 152 15.58 34.73 6.44
C TYR A 152 14.38 34.27 7.29
N ASP A 153 13.68 35.22 7.92
CA ASP A 153 12.56 34.96 8.82
C ASP A 153 11.27 34.55 8.09
N ASP A 154 11.15 34.84 6.78
CA ASP A 154 9.93 34.62 6.00
C ASP A 154 9.84 33.22 5.34
N VAL A 155 10.86 32.38 5.52
CA VAL A 155 10.97 31.08 4.82
C VAL A 155 10.55 29.92 5.73
N GLU A 156 9.30 29.50 5.68
CA GLU A 156 8.89 28.25 6.36
C GLU A 156 9.30 27.03 5.50
N LEU A 157 10.16 26.17 6.06
CA LEU A 157 10.48 24.88 5.41
C LEU A 157 9.20 24.03 5.38
N PRO A 158 8.76 23.56 4.20
CA PRO A 158 7.61 22.70 4.13
C PRO A 158 7.94 21.35 4.76
N GLN A 159 6.90 20.65 5.21
CA GLN A 159 7.06 19.30 5.74
C GLN A 159 7.69 18.39 4.67
N ALA A 160 8.74 17.67 5.05
CA ALA A 160 9.39 16.72 4.17
C ALA A 160 8.43 15.60 3.73
N ILE A 161 8.51 15.22 2.46
CA ILE A 161 7.96 13.95 1.96
C ILE A 161 8.83 12.85 2.58
N PRO A 162 8.30 12.02 3.50
CA PRO A 162 9.14 11.19 4.33
C PRO A 162 9.69 9.99 3.55
N ALA A 163 10.91 9.54 3.87
CA ALA A 163 11.44 8.29 3.35
C ALA A 163 10.62 7.08 3.82
N TRP A 164 9.90 7.16 4.95
CA TRP A 164 9.02 6.11 5.39
C TRP A 164 7.56 6.55 5.43
N PRO A 165 6.63 5.74 4.87
CA PRO A 165 6.84 4.39 4.32
C PRO A 165 7.34 4.34 2.86
N PHE A 166 7.52 5.48 2.20
CA PHE A 166 7.58 5.57 0.73
C PHE A 166 8.89 5.06 0.08
N GLY A 167 9.94 4.95 0.85
CA GLY A 167 11.32 4.65 0.47
C GLY A 167 11.88 3.36 1.09
N VAL A 168 11.04 2.54 1.72
CA VAL A 168 11.43 1.17 2.07
C VAL A 168 11.54 0.37 0.76
N PRO A 169 12.71 -0.20 0.41
CA PRO A 169 12.77 -1.15 -0.69
C PRO A 169 11.86 -2.33 -0.37
N HIS A 170 10.78 -2.48 -1.13
CA HIS A 170 9.93 -3.66 -1.04
C HIS A 170 10.63 -4.84 -1.74
N GLY A 171 11.56 -5.47 -1.01
CA GLY A 171 12.35 -6.62 -1.49
C GLY A 171 13.62 -6.23 -2.25
N PRO A 172 14.50 -7.21 -2.53
CA PRO A 172 15.72 -6.99 -3.30
C PRO A 172 15.38 -6.47 -4.70
N SER A 173 16.18 -5.53 -5.21
CA SER A 173 16.09 -5.06 -6.60
C SER A 173 16.08 -6.25 -7.54
N LEU A 174 15.08 -6.32 -8.43
CA LEU A 174 14.97 -7.37 -9.42
C LEU A 174 16.22 -7.39 -10.29
N ASP A 175 17.07 -8.40 -10.10
CA ASP A 175 17.93 -8.88 -11.18
C ASP A 175 17.00 -9.25 -12.36
N GLU A 176 17.37 -8.88 -13.59
CA GLU A 176 16.60 -9.15 -14.83
C GLU A 176 16.34 -10.66 -15.11
N THR A 177 16.72 -11.54 -14.18
CA THR A 177 16.46 -12.98 -14.18
C THR A 177 15.49 -13.45 -13.09
N GLY A 178 14.91 -12.54 -12.30
CA GLY A 178 13.93 -12.85 -11.26
C GLY A 178 12.65 -13.41 -11.84
N THR A 179 12.53 -14.73 -11.92
CA THR A 179 11.27 -15.44 -12.12
C THR A 179 10.19 -14.85 -11.21
N LYS A 180 9.01 -14.54 -11.78
CA LYS A 180 7.76 -14.10 -11.11
C LYS A 180 7.38 -15.01 -9.92
N ALA A 181 8.10 -14.91 -8.82
CA ALA A 181 7.91 -15.74 -7.64
C ALA A 181 7.24 -14.90 -6.53
N ASP A 182 6.20 -15.50 -5.93
CA ASP A 182 5.81 -15.30 -4.53
C ASP A 182 4.87 -14.15 -4.11
N TYR A 183 3.88 -13.73 -4.93
CA TYR A 183 2.96 -12.65 -4.53
C TYR A 183 1.50 -13.08 -4.30
N LEU A 184 0.93 -12.82 -3.12
CA LEU A 184 -0.53 -12.81 -2.91
C LEU A 184 -1.17 -11.67 -3.70
N ASN A 185 -2.28 -11.94 -4.38
CA ASN A 185 -2.99 -10.96 -5.23
C ASN A 185 -3.87 -10.02 -4.38
N ILE A 186 -3.29 -9.39 -3.36
CA ILE A 186 -3.95 -8.40 -2.50
C ILE A 186 -3.29 -7.05 -2.77
N THR A 187 -4.09 -6.05 -3.14
CA THR A 187 -3.63 -4.68 -3.36
C THR A 187 -3.80 -3.81 -2.11
N GLU A 188 -3.25 -2.61 -2.10
CA GLU A 188 -3.51 -1.65 -1.02
C GLU A 188 -4.99 -1.22 -0.97
N THR A 189 -5.63 -1.05 -2.12
CA THR A 189 -7.07 -0.74 -2.21
C THR A 189 -7.92 -1.80 -1.52
N ASP A 190 -7.47 -3.05 -1.59
CA ASP A 190 -8.12 -4.19 -0.98
C ASP A 190 -7.99 -4.20 0.56
N LEU A 191 -6.93 -3.59 1.12
CA LEU A 191 -6.66 -3.56 2.56
C LEU A 191 -7.06 -2.25 3.25
N ALA A 192 -7.05 -1.14 2.52
CA ALA A 192 -7.35 0.20 3.04
C ALA A 192 -8.66 0.30 3.86
N PRO A 193 -9.76 -0.41 3.53
CA PRO A 193 -10.98 -0.36 4.33
C PRO A 193 -10.89 -1.05 5.70
N TYR A 194 -9.86 -1.87 5.94
CA TYR A 194 -9.71 -2.70 7.15
C TYR A 194 -8.57 -2.25 8.06
N LEU A 195 -7.78 -1.28 7.61
CA LEU A 195 -6.74 -0.63 8.41
C LEU A 195 -7.41 0.47 9.25
N SER A 196 -7.43 0.29 10.56
CA SER A 196 -7.85 1.34 11.49
C SER A 196 -6.87 2.50 11.37
N LEU A 197 -7.30 3.61 10.76
CA LEU A 197 -6.60 4.88 10.83
C LEU A 197 -6.64 5.37 12.29
N ASP A 198 -5.67 4.96 13.09
CA ASP A 198 -5.40 5.66 14.34
C ASP A 198 -4.84 7.04 13.99
N SER A 199 -5.23 8.05 14.74
CA SER A 199 -5.06 9.49 14.45
C SER A 199 -3.60 9.99 14.48
N ALA A 200 -2.62 9.10 14.32
CA ALA A 200 -1.19 9.40 14.29
C ALA A 200 -0.48 8.92 13.00
N GLY A 201 -1.20 8.46 11.97
CA GLY A 201 -0.61 8.21 10.65
C GLY A 201 0.49 7.12 10.60
N GLN A 202 0.65 6.31 11.64
CA GLN A 202 1.48 5.11 11.66
C GLN A 202 0.61 3.86 11.79
N LEU A 203 0.89 2.84 10.99
CA LEU A 203 0.51 1.46 11.26
C LEU A 203 1.76 0.70 11.71
N SER A 204 1.85 0.38 13.00
CA SER A 204 2.84 -0.58 13.49
C SER A 204 2.26 -1.99 13.42
N VAL A 205 2.94 -2.91 12.74
CA VAL A 205 2.58 -4.34 12.68
C VAL A 205 2.91 -5.07 13.99
N THR A 206 3.43 -4.39 15.02
CA THR A 206 3.80 -5.03 16.31
C THR A 206 2.75 -5.00 17.41
N GLU A 207 1.56 -4.41 17.21
CA GLU A 207 0.56 -4.30 18.28
C GLU A 207 -0.78 -4.97 17.93
N PHE A 208 -0.74 -6.29 17.66
CA PHE A 208 -1.89 -7.15 17.96
C PHE A 208 -1.96 -7.41 19.47
N GLY A 209 -2.24 -6.37 20.23
CA GLY A 209 -2.42 -6.38 21.68
C GLY A 209 -3.79 -5.80 22.05
N THR A 210 -4.60 -6.59 22.73
CA THR A 210 -5.98 -6.25 23.12
C THR A 210 -6.05 -5.17 24.20
N THR A 211 -6.14 -3.89 23.84
CA THR A 211 -6.69 -2.85 24.74
C THR A 211 -7.05 -1.57 23.96
N GLN A 212 -8.30 -1.09 24.11
CA GLN A 212 -8.75 0.21 23.58
C GLN A 212 -8.21 1.38 24.43
N PRO A 213 -7.87 2.53 23.80
CA PRO A 213 -7.89 3.83 24.46
C PRO A 213 -9.01 4.75 23.95
N ASP A 214 -9.38 5.69 24.82
CA ASP A 214 -10.54 6.57 24.77
C ASP A 214 -10.50 7.68 23.70
N LYS A 215 -11.70 8.06 23.24
CA LYS A 215 -11.97 9.12 22.26
C LYS A 215 -11.84 10.53 22.86
N SER A 216 -10.90 11.34 22.36
CA SER A 216 -11.06 12.80 22.29
C SER A 216 -9.93 13.45 21.49
N THR A 217 -10.12 13.64 20.18
CA THR A 217 -9.81 14.86 19.42
C THR A 217 -10.10 14.63 17.94
N SER A 218 -10.76 15.60 17.30
CA SER A 218 -11.07 15.57 15.86
C SER A 218 -9.88 16.06 15.03
N PRO A 219 -9.51 15.40 13.93
CA PRO A 219 -8.70 16.02 12.89
C PRO A 219 -9.51 16.32 11.62
N THR A 220 -9.23 17.49 11.06
CA THR A 220 -9.65 17.98 9.76
C THR A 220 -9.13 17.10 8.62
N ASN A 221 -9.99 16.87 7.61
CA ASN A 221 -9.73 16.03 6.43
C ASN A 221 -8.48 16.45 5.65
N PRO A 222 -7.57 15.51 5.31
CA PRO A 222 -6.61 15.73 4.25
C PRO A 222 -7.22 15.44 2.87
N SER A 223 -6.93 16.30 1.89
CA SER A 223 -7.41 16.22 0.50
C SER A 223 -6.37 15.57 -0.42
N TRP A 224 -6.24 14.24 -0.37
CA TRP A 224 -5.47 13.47 -1.35
C TRP A 224 -6.18 12.17 -1.70
N SER A 225 -5.98 11.66 -2.92
CA SER A 225 -6.52 10.40 -3.41
C SER A 225 -5.39 9.47 -3.84
N LEU A 226 -5.25 8.31 -3.18
CA LEU A 226 -4.20 7.34 -3.46
C LEU A 226 -4.59 6.38 -4.58
N LYS A 227 -3.81 6.38 -5.65
CA LYS A 227 -3.66 5.24 -6.56
C LYS A 227 -2.18 4.86 -6.58
N GLN A 228 -1.67 4.35 -5.47
CA GLN A 228 -0.45 3.55 -5.46
C GLN A 228 -0.80 2.15 -4.92
N THR A 229 -0.07 1.14 -5.37
CA THR A 229 -0.34 -0.27 -5.07
C THR A 229 0.80 -0.77 -4.19
N ILE A 230 0.57 -0.88 -2.88
CA ILE A 230 1.50 -1.58 -1.98
C ILE A 230 1.51 -3.06 -2.32
N HIS A 231 2.72 -3.61 -2.54
CA HIS A 231 2.95 -5.05 -2.74
C HIS A 231 3.52 -5.65 -1.44
N LEU A 232 2.70 -6.38 -0.69
CA LEU A 232 3.16 -7.07 0.52
C LEU A 232 3.78 -8.42 0.16
N ASN A 233 5.08 -8.59 0.43
CA ASN A 233 5.77 -9.88 0.23
C ASN A 233 5.47 -10.81 1.41
N LEU A 234 4.37 -11.55 1.30
CA LEU A 234 3.79 -12.35 2.38
C LEU A 234 3.85 -13.84 2.04
N SER A 235 4.66 -14.59 2.79
CA SER A 235 4.74 -16.03 2.65
C SER A 235 3.39 -16.70 2.99
N PRO A 236 2.77 -17.47 2.07
CA PRO A 236 1.53 -18.21 2.31
C PRO A 236 1.64 -19.33 3.36
N SER A 237 2.83 -19.60 3.89
CA SER A 237 3.02 -20.55 4.99
C SER A 237 3.03 -19.89 6.37
N SER A 238 3.06 -18.55 6.44
CA SER A 238 3.07 -17.82 7.70
C SER A 238 1.66 -17.76 8.33
N PRO A 239 1.51 -18.09 9.63
CA PRO A 239 0.23 -17.96 10.34
C PRO A 239 -0.37 -16.56 10.27
N GLY A 240 0.45 -15.51 10.33
CA GLY A 240 -0.02 -14.12 10.26
C GLY A 240 -0.59 -13.76 8.89
N VAL A 241 -0.08 -14.36 7.83
CA VAL A 241 -0.57 -14.16 6.46
C VAL A 241 -1.94 -14.82 6.28
N LYS A 242 -2.14 -15.99 6.89
CA LYS A 242 -3.45 -16.65 6.90
C LYS A 242 -4.51 -15.80 7.61
N GLU A 243 -4.16 -15.18 8.74
CA GLU A 243 -5.09 -14.32 9.49
C GLU A 243 -5.37 -13.00 8.77
N LEU A 244 -4.36 -12.40 8.13
CA LEU A 244 -4.53 -11.23 7.29
C LEU A 244 -5.47 -11.54 6.12
N TYR A 245 -5.22 -12.63 5.40
CA TYR A 245 -6.04 -13.05 4.26
C TYR A 245 -7.48 -13.34 4.68
N ARG A 246 -7.65 -14.00 5.84
CA ARG A 246 -8.96 -14.23 6.45
C ARG A 246 -9.70 -12.92 6.70
N SER A 247 -9.03 -11.95 7.29
CA SER A 247 -9.59 -10.62 7.57
C SER A 247 -9.97 -9.88 6.28
N TRP A 248 -9.10 -9.96 5.26
CA TRP A 248 -9.36 -9.38 3.94
C TRP A 248 -10.60 -9.97 3.26
N VAL A 249 -10.70 -11.30 3.14
CA VAL A 249 -11.87 -11.95 2.53
C VAL A 249 -13.14 -11.68 3.34
N TYR A 250 -13.05 -11.68 4.66
CA TYR A 250 -14.18 -11.31 5.51
C TYR A 250 -14.64 -9.87 5.27
N GLY A 251 -13.67 -8.99 5.02
CA GLY A 251 -13.89 -7.65 4.55
C GLY A 251 -14.67 -7.58 3.23
N LEU A 252 -14.18 -8.27 2.19
CA LEU A 252 -14.85 -8.33 0.89
C LEU A 252 -16.30 -8.83 1.01
N ILE A 253 -16.54 -9.81 1.89
CA ILE A 253 -17.89 -10.27 2.20
C ILE A 253 -18.73 -9.12 2.74
N ARG A 254 -18.23 -8.35 3.73
CA ARG A 254 -18.93 -7.17 4.28
C ARG A 254 -19.18 -6.08 3.25
N GLU A 255 -18.25 -5.83 2.35
CA GLU A 255 -18.45 -4.87 1.26
C GLU A 255 -19.62 -5.30 0.37
N LYS A 256 -19.66 -6.58 -0.04
CA LYS A 256 -20.79 -7.13 -0.81
C LYS A 256 -22.09 -7.15 0.00
N GLU A 257 -22.03 -7.36 1.32
CA GLU A 257 -23.18 -7.24 2.22
C GLU A 257 -23.73 -5.80 2.20
N ASN A 258 -22.87 -4.80 2.38
CA ASN A 258 -23.27 -3.40 2.34
C ASN A 258 -23.90 -3.03 1.00
N ALA A 259 -23.26 -3.43 -0.11
CA ALA A 259 -23.75 -3.14 -1.47
C ALA A 259 -25.10 -3.80 -1.79
N ARG A 260 -25.48 -4.88 -1.09
CA ARG A 260 -26.71 -5.64 -1.35
C ARG A 260 -27.78 -5.54 -0.27
N ARG A 261 -27.48 -4.87 0.86
CA ARG A 261 -28.33 -4.84 2.04
C ARG A 261 -29.77 -4.47 1.72
N GLU A 262 -29.98 -3.32 1.08
CA GLU A 262 -31.32 -2.83 0.77
C GLU A 262 -32.11 -3.80 -0.12
N SER A 263 -31.46 -4.34 -1.15
CA SER A 263 -32.09 -5.28 -2.08
C SER A 263 -32.47 -6.60 -1.38
N VAL A 264 -31.59 -7.15 -0.54
CA VAL A 264 -31.83 -8.41 0.16
C VAL A 264 -32.89 -8.24 1.25
N GLU A 265 -32.85 -7.13 2.01
CA GLU A 265 -33.83 -6.83 3.05
C GLU A 265 -35.22 -6.57 2.47
N SER A 266 -35.32 -5.77 1.40
CA SER A 266 -36.57 -5.57 0.67
C SER A 266 -37.13 -6.91 0.17
N ARG A 267 -36.27 -7.74 -0.43
CA ARG A 267 -36.68 -9.07 -0.89
C ARG A 267 -37.14 -9.98 0.24
N LYS A 268 -36.48 -9.92 1.39
CA LYS A 268 -36.87 -10.68 2.59
C LYS A 268 -38.26 -10.28 3.07
N GLN A 269 -38.55 -8.98 3.16
CA GLN A 269 -39.88 -8.47 3.54
C GLN A 269 -40.96 -8.92 2.55
N GLU A 270 -40.71 -8.86 1.23
CA GLU A 270 -41.65 -9.38 0.22
C GLU A 270 -41.88 -10.89 0.35
N VAL A 271 -40.84 -11.66 0.63
CA VAL A 271 -40.91 -13.12 0.75
C VAL A 271 -41.68 -13.54 1.99
N GLU A 272 -41.41 -12.87 3.12
CA GLU A 272 -42.10 -13.08 4.39
C GLU A 272 -43.58 -12.70 4.30
N SER A 273 -43.90 -11.54 3.74
CA SER A 273 -45.29 -11.08 3.56
C SER A 273 -46.11 -11.97 2.62
N ALA A 274 -45.48 -12.51 1.57
CA ALA A 274 -46.12 -13.42 0.63
C ALA A 274 -46.13 -14.89 1.08
N GLY A 275 -45.47 -15.23 2.20
CA GLY A 275 -45.36 -16.60 2.70
C GLY A 275 -44.68 -17.57 1.71
N ARG A 276 -43.78 -17.07 0.86
CA ARG A 276 -43.08 -17.85 -0.18
C ARG A 276 -41.66 -18.21 0.25
N SER A 277 -40.97 -18.98 -0.58
CA SER A 277 -39.53 -19.23 -0.39
C SER A 277 -38.67 -18.31 -1.24
N CYS A 278 -37.40 -18.16 -0.85
CA CYS A 278 -36.41 -17.38 -1.59
C CYS A 278 -35.23 -18.26 -1.96
N TYR A 279 -34.87 -18.28 -3.24
CA TYR A 279 -33.72 -19.01 -3.75
C TYR A 279 -32.52 -18.07 -3.85
N LEU A 280 -31.52 -18.30 -3.00
CA LEU A 280 -30.20 -17.64 -3.05
C LEU A 280 -29.21 -18.66 -3.58
N SER A 281 -28.73 -18.51 -4.82
CA SER A 281 -27.84 -19.49 -5.44
C SER A 281 -26.89 -18.83 -6.42
N LYS A 282 -25.71 -19.41 -6.57
CA LYS A 282 -24.77 -19.06 -7.63
C LYS A 282 -24.35 -20.30 -8.39
N ARG A 283 -24.25 -20.14 -9.71
CA ARG A 283 -23.74 -21.16 -10.62
C ARG A 283 -22.29 -20.88 -10.99
N PHE A 284 -21.48 -21.92 -10.86
CA PHE A 284 -20.04 -21.90 -11.02
C PHE A 284 -19.66 -22.73 -12.24
N TRP A 285 -18.96 -22.10 -13.18
CA TRP A 285 -18.65 -22.64 -14.49
C TRP A 285 -17.31 -22.07 -14.97
N ARG A 286 -16.46 -22.93 -15.54
CA ARG A 286 -15.11 -22.59 -16.02
C ARG A 286 -14.93 -22.71 -17.56
N GLY A 287 -15.96 -23.13 -18.31
CA GLY A 287 -15.81 -23.43 -19.75
C GLY A 287 -16.22 -24.85 -20.11
N GLU A 288 -15.50 -25.51 -21.02
CA GLU A 288 -15.74 -26.94 -21.28
C GLU A 288 -15.49 -27.77 -20.01
N GLY A 289 -16.53 -28.43 -19.48
CA GLY A 289 -16.43 -29.27 -18.27
C GLY A 289 -17.64 -29.20 -17.34
N ASP A 290 -17.45 -29.76 -16.13
CA ASP A 290 -18.46 -29.88 -15.09
C ASP A 290 -18.86 -28.51 -14.52
N THR A 291 -20.17 -28.24 -14.46
CA THR A 291 -20.73 -27.05 -13.81
C THR A 291 -21.26 -27.45 -12.44
N PHE A 292 -21.23 -26.56 -11.45
CA PHE A 292 -21.92 -26.82 -10.19
C PHE A 292 -22.64 -25.58 -9.68
N GLU A 293 -23.50 -25.76 -8.72
CA GLU A 293 -24.30 -24.70 -8.11
C GLU A 293 -24.35 -24.94 -6.61
N ILE A 294 -24.18 -23.86 -5.86
CA ILE A 294 -24.33 -23.85 -4.40
C ILE A 294 -25.47 -22.90 -4.11
N GLY A 295 -26.39 -23.32 -3.25
CA GLY A 295 -27.55 -22.51 -2.96
C GLY A 295 -28.22 -22.80 -1.65
N LEU A 296 -29.11 -21.87 -1.31
CA LEU A 296 -30.00 -21.90 -0.18
C LEU A 296 -31.41 -21.58 -0.68
N ASP A 297 -32.35 -22.49 -0.41
CA ASP A 297 -33.78 -22.21 -0.49
C ASP A 297 -34.25 -21.84 0.93
N ALA A 298 -34.46 -20.55 1.15
CA ALA A 298 -34.79 -20.00 2.45
C ALA A 298 -36.30 -19.87 2.64
N HIS A 299 -36.76 -20.30 3.82
CA HIS A 299 -38.18 -20.34 4.19
C HIS A 299 -38.43 -19.58 5.48
N SER A 300 -39.54 -18.86 5.57
CA SER A 300 -39.94 -18.13 6.78
C SER A 300 -40.50 -19.04 7.89
N HIS A 301 -41.10 -20.19 7.52
CA HIS A 301 -41.82 -21.06 8.46
C HIS A 301 -41.37 -22.53 8.44
N ARG A 302 -40.41 -22.88 7.58
CA ARG A 302 -39.86 -24.23 7.45
C ARG A 302 -38.34 -24.17 7.52
N PRO A 303 -37.67 -25.28 7.85
CA PRO A 303 -36.22 -25.35 7.73
C PRO A 303 -35.79 -24.97 6.30
N SER A 304 -34.82 -24.07 6.19
CA SER A 304 -34.21 -23.73 4.91
C SER A 304 -33.39 -24.91 4.41
N ARG A 305 -33.33 -25.07 3.08
CA ARG A 305 -32.57 -26.12 2.41
C ARG A 305 -31.28 -25.55 1.87
N PHE A 306 -30.14 -25.96 2.43
CA PHE A 306 -28.83 -25.73 1.82
C PHE A 306 -28.49 -26.91 0.89
N TRP A 307 -27.90 -26.63 -0.26
CA TRP A 307 -27.57 -27.68 -1.21
C TRP A 307 -26.36 -27.34 -2.08
N VAL A 308 -25.72 -28.39 -2.59
CA VAL A 308 -24.69 -28.35 -3.63
C VAL A 308 -25.08 -29.35 -4.73
N LYS A 309 -25.18 -28.89 -5.97
CA LYS A 309 -25.47 -29.72 -7.15
C LYS A 309 -24.33 -29.64 -8.13
N LYS A 310 -23.92 -30.79 -8.68
CA LYS A 310 -23.00 -30.86 -9.81
C LYS A 310 -23.78 -31.25 -11.06
N TYR A 311 -23.39 -30.70 -12.20
CA TYR A 311 -23.96 -30.97 -13.51
C TYR A 311 -22.83 -31.54 -14.39
N SER A 312 -22.79 -32.87 -14.50
CA SER A 312 -21.71 -33.60 -15.20
C SER A 312 -22.30 -34.77 -15.99
N GLY A 313 -22.06 -34.83 -17.30
CA GLY A 313 -22.41 -36.00 -18.14
C GLY A 313 -23.88 -36.45 -18.09
N GLY A 314 -24.83 -35.52 -17.91
CA GLY A 314 -26.26 -35.82 -17.81
C GLY A 314 -26.73 -36.31 -16.43
N PHE A 315 -25.80 -36.62 -15.51
CA PHE A 315 -26.09 -36.93 -14.11
C PHE A 315 -26.05 -35.65 -13.26
N ARG A 316 -26.94 -35.57 -12.26
CA ARG A 316 -27.07 -34.40 -11.37
C ARG A 316 -26.99 -34.84 -9.91
N PRO A 317 -25.80 -35.20 -9.40
CA PRO A 317 -25.68 -35.51 -8.00
C PRO A 317 -25.96 -34.24 -7.18
N GLU A 318 -26.68 -34.41 -6.09
CA GLU A 318 -27.05 -33.36 -5.15
C GLU A 318 -26.75 -33.80 -3.71
N ILE A 319 -26.11 -32.91 -2.95
CA ILE A 319 -25.98 -33.02 -1.49
C ILE A 319 -26.77 -31.88 -0.91
N GLU A 320 -27.63 -32.18 0.06
CA GLU A 320 -28.48 -31.18 0.71
C GLU A 320 -28.58 -31.40 2.21
N THR A 321 -28.96 -30.35 2.93
CA THR A 321 -29.41 -30.43 4.31
C THR A 321 -30.51 -29.41 4.59
N TYR A 322 -31.29 -29.67 5.63
CA TYR A 322 -32.40 -28.83 6.08
C TYR A 322 -32.11 -28.33 7.47
N THR A 323 -32.09 -27.01 7.65
CA THR A 323 -31.72 -26.39 8.91
C THR A 323 -32.61 -25.21 9.25
N LYS A 324 -32.91 -25.08 10.55
CA LYS A 324 -33.55 -23.89 11.12
C LYS A 324 -32.52 -22.89 11.64
N LYS A 325 -31.24 -23.28 11.70
CA LYS A 325 -30.16 -22.45 12.21
C LYS A 325 -29.57 -21.63 11.06
N PRO A 326 -29.17 -20.37 11.30
CA PRO A 326 -28.33 -19.62 10.38
C PRO A 326 -27.08 -20.43 10.02
N ILE A 327 -26.79 -20.55 8.73
CA ILE A 327 -25.55 -21.19 8.22
C ILE A 327 -24.49 -20.18 7.80
N GLY A 328 -24.77 -18.88 7.94
CA GLY A 328 -23.92 -17.81 7.43
C GLY A 328 -22.48 -17.92 7.92
N GLU A 329 -22.26 -18.16 9.21
CA GLU A 329 -20.91 -18.30 9.79
C GLU A 329 -20.15 -19.53 9.26
N GLN A 330 -20.82 -20.68 9.16
CA GLN A 330 -20.22 -21.91 8.65
C GLN A 330 -19.86 -21.79 7.17
N LEU A 331 -20.73 -21.15 6.39
CA LEU A 331 -20.46 -20.84 4.98
C LEU A 331 -19.32 -19.82 4.85
N THR A 332 -19.25 -18.83 5.76
CA THR A 332 -18.16 -17.84 5.79
C THR A 332 -16.82 -18.51 5.98
N GLU A 333 -16.72 -19.44 6.94
CA GLU A 333 -15.49 -20.18 7.20
C GLU A 333 -15.05 -20.98 5.98
N PHE A 334 -15.99 -21.69 5.35
CA PHE A 334 -15.74 -22.41 4.11
C PHE A 334 -15.24 -21.48 2.99
N VAL A 335 -15.90 -20.35 2.76
CA VAL A 335 -15.54 -19.41 1.68
C VAL A 335 -14.17 -18.80 1.93
N ILE A 336 -13.88 -18.33 3.15
CA ILE A 336 -12.57 -17.80 3.52
C ILE A 336 -11.48 -18.82 3.23
N GLN A 337 -11.66 -20.06 3.70
CA GLN A 337 -10.66 -21.09 3.53
C GLN A 337 -10.52 -21.52 2.07
N ALA A 338 -11.61 -21.65 1.32
CA ALA A 338 -11.58 -21.95 -0.10
C ALA A 338 -10.82 -20.86 -0.89
N CYS A 339 -11.11 -19.60 -0.60
CA CYS A 339 -10.41 -18.45 -1.18
C CYS A 339 -8.92 -18.45 -0.84
N TYR A 340 -8.55 -18.77 0.40
CA TYR A 340 -7.14 -18.85 0.81
C TYR A 340 -6.38 -19.94 0.07
N GLU A 341 -6.99 -21.13 -0.01
CA GLU A 341 -6.36 -22.26 -0.68
C GLU A 341 -6.30 -22.07 -2.19
N LEU A 342 -7.25 -21.35 -2.81
CA LEU A 342 -7.19 -21.02 -4.23
C LEU A 342 -5.99 -20.11 -4.56
N GLU A 343 -5.77 -19.08 -3.75
CA GLU A 343 -4.62 -18.19 -3.88
C GLU A 343 -3.29 -18.89 -3.57
N SER A 344 -3.32 -19.87 -2.66
CA SER A 344 -2.15 -20.67 -2.29
C SER A 344 -1.84 -21.78 -3.29
N ALA A 345 -2.86 -22.37 -3.94
CA ALA A 345 -2.71 -23.47 -4.90
C ALA A 345 -1.94 -23.05 -6.16
N GLN A 346 -1.94 -21.76 -6.50
CA GLN A 346 -1.09 -21.20 -7.55
C GLN A 346 0.42 -21.28 -7.23
N LYS A 347 0.78 -21.46 -5.95
CA LYS A 347 2.15 -21.21 -5.44
C LYS A 347 2.76 -22.41 -4.72
N LEU A 348 1.95 -23.21 -4.06
CA LEU A 348 2.38 -24.39 -3.31
C LEU A 348 2.10 -25.64 -4.15
N ALA A 349 3.07 -26.07 -4.97
CA ALA A 349 3.00 -27.34 -5.68
C ALA A 349 2.80 -28.50 -4.67
N PRO A 350 1.93 -29.50 -4.92
CA PRO A 350 1.70 -30.56 -3.95
C PRO A 350 2.95 -31.44 -3.79
N GLN A 351 3.39 -31.65 -2.55
CA GLN A 351 4.34 -32.73 -2.24
C GLN A 351 3.57 -34.07 -2.22
N ASN A 352 4.01 -34.99 -3.06
CA ASN A 352 3.64 -36.41 -3.21
C ASN A 352 2.43 -36.95 -2.43
N GLY A 353 1.46 -37.46 -3.19
CA GLY A 353 0.91 -38.82 -3.01
C GLY A 353 -0.31 -39.00 -2.11
N GLU A 354 -0.49 -38.21 -1.05
CA GLU A 354 -1.66 -38.34 -0.17
C GLU A 354 -2.63 -37.16 -0.32
N ARG A 355 -3.88 -37.47 -0.73
CA ARG A 355 -5.02 -36.54 -0.75
C ARG A 355 -5.48 -36.26 0.69
N THR A 356 -4.65 -35.56 1.46
CA THR A 356 -5.03 -35.07 2.78
C THR A 356 -5.78 -33.76 2.61
N ALA A 357 -6.92 -33.63 3.27
CA ALA A 357 -7.66 -32.37 3.28
C ALA A 357 -6.81 -31.30 3.97
N VAL A 358 -6.60 -30.16 3.30
CA VAL A 358 -5.90 -29.00 3.90
C VAL A 358 -6.78 -28.26 4.89
N TRP A 359 -8.09 -28.47 4.78
CA TRP A 359 -9.07 -28.03 5.77
C TRP A 359 -10.32 -28.91 5.73
N THR A 360 -10.95 -29.05 6.89
CA THR A 360 -12.25 -29.70 7.03
C THR A 360 -13.17 -28.86 7.90
N GLY A 361 -14.45 -28.82 7.55
CA GLY A 361 -15.49 -28.15 8.32
C GLY A 361 -16.86 -28.74 8.01
N SER A 362 -17.91 -28.01 8.39
CA SER A 362 -19.28 -28.44 8.15
C SER A 362 -20.22 -27.25 7.95
N ILE A 363 -21.15 -27.39 7.01
CA ILE A 363 -22.30 -26.51 6.81
C ILE A 363 -23.54 -27.31 7.22
N ASP A 364 -24.02 -27.06 8.43
CA ASP A 364 -25.02 -27.85 9.14
C ASP A 364 -24.62 -29.34 9.15
N LYS A 365 -25.37 -30.23 8.49
CA LYS A 365 -25.07 -31.67 8.42
C LYS A 365 -24.22 -32.07 7.22
N VAL A 366 -23.82 -31.12 6.37
CA VAL A 366 -22.94 -31.37 5.23
C VAL A 366 -21.51 -31.16 5.69
N TRP A 367 -20.70 -32.21 5.72
CA TRP A 367 -19.26 -32.06 5.95
C TRP A 367 -18.60 -31.55 4.67
N VAL A 368 -17.56 -30.74 4.84
CA VAL A 368 -16.83 -30.12 3.74
C VAL A 368 -15.34 -30.35 3.93
N GLY A 369 -14.67 -30.88 2.91
CA GLY A 369 -13.21 -31.02 2.86
C GLY A 369 -12.64 -30.22 1.68
N ILE A 370 -11.57 -29.48 1.93
CA ILE A 370 -10.85 -28.72 0.91
C ILE A 370 -9.51 -29.41 0.63
N TYR A 371 -9.19 -29.63 -0.64
CA TYR A 371 -8.00 -30.35 -1.10
C TYR A 371 -7.28 -29.53 -2.17
N ARG A 372 -5.96 -29.35 -2.03
CA ARG A 372 -5.14 -28.73 -3.08
C ARG A 372 -5.05 -29.66 -4.28
N THR A 373 -5.08 -29.09 -5.47
CA THR A 373 -4.80 -29.82 -6.71
C THR A 373 -3.38 -29.48 -7.20
N HIS A 374 -2.92 -30.18 -8.24
CA HIS A 374 -1.66 -29.86 -8.93
C HIS A 374 -1.81 -28.70 -9.93
N SER A 375 -2.99 -28.08 -9.99
CA SER A 375 -3.33 -26.97 -10.89
C SER A 375 -3.74 -25.72 -10.10
N ASP A 376 -4.12 -24.67 -10.80
CA ASP A 376 -4.67 -23.42 -10.25
C ASP A 376 -6.06 -23.58 -9.61
N THR A 377 -6.44 -24.80 -9.20
CA THR A 377 -7.75 -25.14 -8.66
C THR A 377 -7.64 -25.80 -7.30
N VAL A 378 -8.76 -25.80 -6.59
CA VAL A 378 -8.93 -26.48 -5.32
C VAL A 378 -10.17 -27.34 -5.41
N GLN A 379 -10.08 -28.57 -4.91
CA GLN A 379 -11.22 -29.48 -4.81
C GLN A 379 -11.96 -29.25 -3.51
N ALA A 380 -13.25 -28.95 -3.60
CA ALA A 380 -14.16 -28.95 -2.45
C ALA A 380 -15.03 -30.21 -2.50
N CYS A 381 -14.88 -31.07 -1.51
CA CYS A 381 -15.69 -32.27 -1.32
C CYS A 381 -16.78 -31.97 -0.31
N PHE A 382 -18.04 -32.02 -0.74
CA PHE A 382 -19.21 -31.91 0.11
C PHE A 382 -19.79 -33.29 0.32
N GLY A 383 -20.00 -33.71 1.55
CA GLY A 383 -20.60 -34.99 1.81
C GLY A 383 -21.62 -34.99 2.94
N ARG A 384 -22.47 -35.99 2.89
CA ARG A 384 -23.48 -36.27 3.89
C ARG A 384 -23.76 -37.77 3.87
N ASP A 385 -23.72 -38.39 5.05
CA ASP A 385 -23.86 -39.83 5.21
C ASP A 385 -22.83 -40.56 4.30
N THR A 386 -23.27 -41.44 3.40
CA THR A 386 -22.40 -42.18 2.46
C THR A 386 -22.20 -41.47 1.12
N ASN A 387 -22.86 -40.33 0.88
CA ASN A 387 -22.84 -39.65 -0.40
C ASN A 387 -21.88 -38.45 -0.35
N SER A 388 -21.14 -38.23 -1.42
CA SER A 388 -20.30 -37.04 -1.58
C SER A 388 -20.28 -36.53 -3.01
N ILE A 389 -20.00 -35.23 -3.14
CA ILE A 389 -19.83 -34.52 -4.40
C ILE A 389 -18.52 -33.76 -4.32
N VAL A 390 -17.68 -33.94 -5.33
CA VAL A 390 -16.46 -33.17 -5.50
C VAL A 390 -16.65 -32.15 -6.60
N VAL A 391 -16.42 -30.89 -6.28
CA VAL A 391 -16.44 -29.77 -7.23
C VAL A 391 -15.06 -29.12 -7.29
N ASP A 392 -14.70 -28.62 -8.48
CA ASP A 392 -13.44 -27.91 -8.70
C ASP A 392 -13.69 -26.40 -8.62
N LEU A 393 -13.03 -25.75 -7.67
CA LEU A 393 -13.01 -24.30 -7.52
C LEU A 393 -11.78 -23.76 -8.24
N GLY A 394 -11.94 -22.66 -8.98
CA GLY A 394 -10.83 -21.95 -9.63
C GLY A 394 -10.95 -20.44 -9.40
N PRO A 395 -9.96 -19.64 -9.85
CA PRO A 395 -9.91 -18.20 -9.56
C PRO A 395 -11.16 -17.45 -10.04
N VAL A 396 -11.74 -17.86 -11.18
CA VAL A 396 -12.98 -17.30 -11.74
C VAL A 396 -14.23 -17.47 -10.84
N HIS A 397 -14.16 -18.33 -9.81
CA HIS A 397 -15.25 -18.58 -8.88
C HIS A 397 -15.19 -17.69 -7.61
N PHE A 398 -14.08 -16.99 -7.38
CA PHE A 398 -13.82 -16.22 -6.16
C PHE A 398 -14.93 -15.20 -5.86
N ASP A 399 -15.17 -14.26 -6.77
CA ASP A 399 -16.15 -13.18 -6.55
C ASP A 399 -17.57 -13.73 -6.34
N LYS A 400 -17.94 -14.78 -7.07
CA LYS A 400 -19.24 -15.46 -6.93
C LYS A 400 -19.41 -16.16 -5.57
N LEU A 401 -18.35 -16.75 -5.00
CA LEU A 401 -18.39 -17.37 -3.68
C LEU A 401 -18.60 -16.30 -2.59
N VAL A 402 -17.86 -15.20 -2.69
CA VAL A 402 -17.97 -14.05 -1.77
C VAL A 402 -19.38 -13.44 -1.86
N GLU A 403 -19.89 -13.24 -3.08
CA GLU A 403 -21.24 -12.71 -3.32
C GLU A 403 -22.34 -13.61 -2.74
N LEU A 404 -22.27 -14.93 -2.98
CA LEU A 404 -23.23 -15.89 -2.40
C LEU A 404 -23.19 -15.88 -0.87
N CYS A 405 -21.98 -15.83 -0.30
CA CYS A 405 -21.79 -15.79 1.14
C CYS A 405 -22.43 -14.54 1.74
N ALA A 406 -22.20 -13.37 1.14
CA ALA A 406 -22.78 -12.11 1.57
C ALA A 406 -24.33 -12.14 1.52
N GLU A 407 -24.92 -12.64 0.43
CA GLU A 407 -26.38 -12.78 0.31
C GLU A 407 -26.98 -13.67 1.39
N ILE A 408 -26.38 -14.85 1.63
CA ILE A 408 -26.85 -15.80 2.64
C ILE A 408 -26.68 -15.24 4.06
N ARG A 409 -25.58 -14.53 4.33
CA ARG A 409 -25.35 -13.88 5.62
C ARG A 409 -26.36 -12.77 5.88
N LEU A 410 -26.60 -11.87 4.92
CA LEU A 410 -27.64 -10.85 5.04
C LEU A 410 -29.02 -11.45 5.28
N TRP A 411 -29.34 -12.55 4.59
CA TRP A 411 -30.64 -13.20 4.75
C TRP A 411 -30.90 -13.66 6.19
N TYR A 412 -29.89 -14.26 6.84
CA TYR A 412 -29.98 -14.73 8.22
C TYR A 412 -29.55 -13.70 9.28
N GLY A 413 -28.89 -12.62 8.86
CA GLY A 413 -28.52 -11.51 9.72
C GLY A 413 -29.77 -10.91 10.36
N LYS A 414 -29.62 -10.46 11.60
CA LYS A 414 -30.64 -9.60 12.21
C LYS A 414 -30.62 -8.29 11.44
N SER A 415 -31.76 -7.90 10.85
CA SER A 415 -31.98 -6.51 10.46
C SER A 415 -31.76 -5.66 11.71
N ALA A 416 -30.83 -4.71 11.62
CA ALA A 416 -30.50 -3.81 12.72
C ALA A 416 -31.68 -2.90 13.08
#